data_AF-A0A9D6F0I8-F1
#
_entry.id   AF-A0A9D6F0I8-F1
#
_cell.length_a   1.000
_cell.length_b   1.000
_cell.length_c   1.000
_cell.angle_alpha   90.00
_cell.angle_beta   90.00
_cell.angle_gamma   90.00
#
_symmetry.space_group_name_H-M   'P 1'
#
loop_
_entity.id
_entity.type
_entity.pdbx_description
1 polymer ?
#
loop_
_entity_poly.entity_id
_entity_poly.type
_entity_poly.pdbx_seq_one_letter_code
_entity_poly.pdbx_strand_id
1 'polypeptide(L)'
;MPLGIKYDEEEITPMPIEPTSPDNTQVGDDPRQAVLQKIEFVCGRIVPGQNATICWEMKYYRVHTALTVILSILGSAGLIKKQYDLTQMRVGDAMTVGDWAIFLAALLALIGAVILELYRAFGIDKKALQAISAQDSFSRLLKALENALECADPRPELDQVVRDAKTLGVNFHDVLKEPAHDEVIRLKDKLVNQFQRNWTFPVAKRKAK
;
A
#
# COMPACT_ATOMS: atom_id res chain seq x y z
N MET A 1 -33.49 -69.59 27.01
CA MET A 1 -32.50 -68.65 27.57
C MET A 1 -32.10 -67.69 26.45
N PRO A 2 -32.66 -66.46 26.40
CA PRO A 2 -32.27 -65.48 25.39
C PRO A 2 -30.98 -64.77 25.81
N LEU A 3 -30.08 -64.62 24.83
CA LEU A 3 -28.77 -63.96 24.92
C LEU A 3 -28.96 -62.45 25.19
N GLY A 4 -28.50 -61.99 26.34
CA GLY A 4 -28.45 -60.59 26.71
C GLY A 4 -27.39 -59.86 25.88
N ILE A 5 -27.85 -58.92 25.07
CA ILE A 5 -27.04 -57.96 24.32
C ILE A 5 -26.35 -57.05 25.34
N LYS A 6 -25.00 -57.06 25.35
CA LYS A 6 -24.20 -56.02 26.00
C LYS A 6 -24.22 -54.80 25.09
N TYR A 7 -24.75 -53.69 25.58
CA TYR A 7 -24.58 -52.38 24.97
C TYR A 7 -23.26 -51.81 25.49
N ASP A 8 -22.33 -51.52 24.59
CA ASP A 8 -21.13 -50.75 24.89
C ASP A 8 -21.57 -49.32 25.27
N GLU A 9 -21.09 -48.84 26.42
CA GLU A 9 -21.24 -47.47 26.86
C GLU A 9 -20.45 -46.56 25.92
N GLU A 10 -21.10 -46.04 24.88
CA GLU A 10 -20.58 -44.89 24.15
C GLU A 10 -20.52 -43.71 25.11
N GLU A 11 -19.30 -43.39 25.52
CA GLU A 11 -18.92 -42.19 26.24
C GLU A 11 -19.33 -40.97 25.40
N ILE A 12 -20.51 -40.43 25.72
CA ILE A 12 -21.02 -39.16 25.21
C ILE A 12 -20.07 -38.07 25.71
N THR A 13 -19.03 -37.77 24.94
CA THR A 13 -18.25 -36.56 25.10
C THR A 13 -19.20 -35.38 24.85
N PRO A 14 -19.45 -34.49 25.84
CA PRO A 14 -20.25 -33.31 25.58
C PRO A 14 -19.52 -32.47 24.53
N MET A 15 -20.26 -32.12 23.46
CA MET A 15 -19.76 -31.28 22.37
C MET A 15 -19.08 -30.02 22.93
N PRO A 16 -18.00 -29.54 22.28
CA PRO A 16 -17.43 -28.24 22.59
C PRO A 16 -18.52 -27.18 22.51
N ILE A 17 -18.76 -26.51 23.63
CA ILE A 17 -19.63 -25.34 23.74
C ILE A 17 -19.17 -24.37 22.65
N GLU A 18 -20.03 -24.09 21.68
CA GLU A 18 -19.83 -23.04 20.68
C GLU A 18 -19.39 -21.78 21.41
N PRO A 19 -18.40 -21.02 20.88
CA PRO A 19 -18.09 -19.72 21.45
C PRO A 19 -19.36 -18.88 21.37
N THR A 20 -19.94 -18.69 22.54
CA THR A 20 -21.04 -17.79 22.83
C THR A 20 -20.73 -16.49 22.13
N SER A 21 -21.52 -16.19 21.09
CA SER A 21 -21.59 -14.86 20.49
C SER A 21 -21.65 -13.86 21.65
N PRO A 22 -20.70 -12.91 21.78
CA PRO A 22 -20.88 -11.86 22.75
C PRO A 22 -22.05 -11.02 22.24
N ASP A 23 -23.17 -11.23 22.93
CA ASP A 23 -23.97 -10.15 23.47
C ASP A 23 -24.35 -9.09 22.44
N ASN A 24 -25.54 -9.30 21.87
CA ASN A 24 -26.30 -8.30 21.17
C ASN A 24 -26.77 -7.23 22.19
N THR A 25 -25.80 -6.55 22.81
CA THR A 25 -26.05 -5.31 23.53
C THR A 25 -26.37 -4.31 22.43
N GLN A 26 -27.66 -4.03 22.24
CA GLN A 26 -28.12 -2.77 21.69
C GLN A 26 -27.63 -1.66 22.64
N VAL A 27 -26.34 -1.34 22.55
CA VAL A 27 -25.81 -0.03 22.91
C VAL A 27 -26.69 0.91 22.10
N GLY A 28 -27.46 1.77 22.76
CA GLY A 28 -28.15 2.85 22.06
C GLY A 28 -27.09 3.52 21.20
N ASP A 29 -27.17 3.33 19.87
CA ASP A 29 -26.12 3.68 18.92
C ASP A 29 -25.90 5.19 19.01
N ASP A 30 -24.99 5.61 19.88
CA ASP A 30 -24.57 6.99 19.95
C ASP A 30 -24.00 7.29 18.57
N PRO A 31 -24.64 8.18 17.78
CA PRO A 31 -24.26 8.38 16.38
C PRO A 31 -22.81 8.85 16.24
N ARG A 32 -22.27 9.44 17.31
CA ARG A 32 -20.85 9.78 17.44
C ARG A 32 -19.95 8.55 17.57
N GLN A 33 -20.32 7.55 18.36
CA GLN A 33 -19.50 6.35 18.56
C GLN A 33 -19.44 5.51 17.28
N ALA A 34 -20.54 5.42 16.53
CA ALA A 34 -20.57 4.80 15.20
C ALA A 34 -19.65 5.50 14.19
N VAL A 35 -19.57 6.84 14.21
CA VAL A 35 -18.65 7.61 13.36
C VAL A 35 -17.19 7.38 13.78
N LEU A 36 -16.89 7.37 15.09
CA LEU A 36 -15.54 7.12 15.60
C LEU A 36 -15.01 5.73 15.21
N GLN A 37 -15.86 4.69 15.30
CA GLN A 37 -15.50 3.34 14.86
C GLN A 37 -15.21 3.28 13.35
N LYS A 38 -15.98 4.00 12.53
CA LYS A 38 -15.72 4.09 11.08
C LYS A 38 -14.41 4.81 10.78
N ILE A 39 -14.11 5.90 11.48
CA ILE A 39 -12.82 6.62 11.36
C ILE A 39 -11.67 5.68 11.71
N GLU A 40 -11.76 4.94 12.83
CA GLU A 40 -10.74 3.99 13.26
C GLU A 40 -10.50 2.89 12.22
N PHE A 41 -11.58 2.31 11.69
CA PHE A 41 -11.50 1.30 10.64
C PHE A 41 -10.78 1.84 9.38
N VAL A 42 -11.13 3.05 8.94
CA VAL A 42 -10.53 3.66 7.75
C VAL A 42 -9.07 4.03 8.00
N CYS A 43 -8.72 4.58 9.17
CA CYS A 43 -7.34 4.87 9.55
C CYS A 43 -6.46 3.61 9.52
N GLY A 44 -6.96 2.49 10.04
CA GLY A 44 -6.26 1.21 10.01
C GLY A 44 -5.97 0.69 8.59
N ARG A 45 -6.68 1.20 7.58
CA ARG A 45 -6.48 0.85 6.15
C ARG A 45 -5.66 1.89 5.39
N ILE A 46 -5.76 3.17 5.74
CA ILE A 46 -5.01 4.26 5.10
C ILE A 46 -3.52 4.16 5.39
N VAL A 47 -3.12 3.95 6.66
CA VAL A 47 -1.71 3.88 7.06
C VAL A 47 -0.91 2.83 6.28
N PRO A 48 -1.34 1.56 6.19
CA PRO A 48 -0.60 0.57 5.40
C PRO A 48 -0.61 0.89 3.90
N GLY A 49 -1.66 1.56 3.40
CA GLY A 49 -1.74 2.08 2.04
C GLY A 49 -0.73 3.17 1.72
N GLN A 50 -0.55 4.14 2.63
CA GLN A 50 0.43 5.22 2.49
C GLN A 50 1.87 4.70 2.56
N ASN A 51 2.09 3.64 3.35
CA ASN A 51 3.38 2.99 3.53
C ASN A 51 3.68 1.89 2.51
N ALA A 52 2.77 1.63 1.55
CA ALA A 52 2.95 0.61 0.53
C ALA A 52 4.25 0.80 -0.29
N THR A 53 4.71 2.05 -0.45
CA THR A 53 5.94 2.37 -1.20
C THR A 53 7.23 2.21 -0.38
N ILE A 54 7.17 1.90 0.91
CA ILE A 54 8.34 1.60 1.76
C ILE A 54 8.79 0.15 1.52
N CYS A 55 8.70 -0.37 0.30
CA CYS A 55 9.09 -1.73 -0.07
C CYS A 55 10.46 -1.74 -0.77
N TRP A 56 11.17 -2.87 -0.71
CA TRP A 56 12.49 -2.98 -1.31
C TRP A 56 12.39 -2.90 -2.84
N GLU A 57 11.28 -3.37 -3.39
CA GLU A 57 10.91 -3.30 -4.80
C GLU A 57 10.91 -1.85 -5.30
N MET A 58 10.36 -0.91 -4.51
CA MET A 58 10.31 0.51 -4.86
C MET A 58 11.67 1.21 -4.71
N LYS A 59 12.46 0.85 -3.69
CA LYS A 59 13.84 1.35 -3.54
C LYS A 59 14.70 0.92 -4.73
N TYR A 60 14.60 -0.35 -5.10
CA TYR A 60 15.32 -0.90 -6.24
C TYR A 60 14.86 -0.27 -7.55
N TYR A 61 13.55 -0.14 -7.79
CA TYR A 61 12.99 0.54 -8.96
C TYR A 61 13.54 1.96 -9.14
N ARG A 62 13.60 2.76 -8.06
CA ARG A 62 14.14 4.13 -8.10
C ARG A 62 15.62 4.18 -8.42
N VAL A 63 16.44 3.39 -7.70
CA VAL A 63 17.90 3.36 -7.91
C VAL A 63 18.22 2.87 -9.31
N HIS A 64 17.53 1.82 -9.76
CA HIS A 64 17.70 1.26 -11.10
C HIS A 64 17.34 2.27 -12.18
N THR A 65 16.17 2.93 -12.10
CA THR A 65 15.76 3.96 -13.08
C THR A 65 16.79 5.08 -13.18
N ALA A 66 17.28 5.58 -12.04
CA ALA A 66 18.30 6.62 -12.02
C ALA A 66 19.60 6.15 -12.68
N LEU A 67 20.02 4.91 -12.40
CA LEU A 67 21.24 4.32 -12.96
C LEU A 67 21.12 4.10 -14.47
N THR A 68 19.97 3.62 -14.97
CA THR A 68 19.71 3.47 -16.41
C THR A 68 19.76 4.81 -17.13
N VAL A 69 19.18 5.87 -16.57
CA VAL A 69 19.24 7.22 -17.14
C VAL A 69 20.69 7.71 -17.21
N ILE A 70 21.45 7.56 -16.13
CA ILE A 70 22.86 7.96 -16.07
C ILE A 70 23.69 7.18 -17.11
N LEU A 71 23.53 5.86 -17.18
CA LEU A 71 24.21 5.02 -18.17
C LEU A 71 23.81 5.39 -19.61
N SER A 72 22.55 5.73 -19.86
CA SER A 72 22.08 6.15 -21.19
C SER A 72 22.72 7.47 -21.63
N ILE A 73 22.84 8.43 -20.71
CA ILE A 73 23.51 9.71 -20.96
C ILE A 73 25.01 9.48 -21.22
N LEU A 74 25.68 8.71 -20.35
CA LEU A 74 27.10 8.36 -20.50
C LEU A 74 27.39 7.58 -21.79
N GLY A 75 26.54 6.62 -22.13
CA GLY A 75 26.64 5.84 -23.37
C GLY A 75 26.47 6.71 -24.61
N SER A 76 25.48 7.62 -24.61
CA SER A 76 25.25 8.56 -25.70
C SER A 76 26.42 9.54 -25.87
N ALA A 77 26.93 10.10 -24.76
CA ALA A 77 28.09 10.97 -24.77
C ALA A 77 29.37 10.24 -25.24
N GLY A 78 29.55 8.99 -24.83
CA GLY A 78 30.66 8.14 -25.26
C GLY A 78 30.62 7.80 -26.75
N LEU A 79 29.43 7.51 -27.31
CA LEU A 79 29.26 7.27 -28.74
C LEU A 79 29.58 8.52 -29.57
N ILE A 80 29.12 9.69 -29.15
CA ILE A 80 29.44 10.96 -29.81
C ILE A 80 30.95 11.20 -29.81
N LYS A 81 31.62 11.03 -28.67
CA LYS A 81 33.07 11.20 -28.56
C LYS A 81 33.83 10.21 -29.45
N LYS A 82 33.45 8.93 -29.43
CA LYS A 82 34.11 7.89 -30.22
C LYS A 82 33.93 8.09 -31.72
N GLN A 83 32.78 8.62 -32.16
CA GLN A 83 32.53 8.96 -33.55
C GLN A 83 33.45 10.09 -34.02
N TYR A 84 33.69 11.11 -33.19
CA TYR A 84 34.67 12.16 -33.48
C TYR A 84 36.12 11.63 -33.53
N ASP A 85 36.52 10.81 -32.56
CA ASP A 85 37.87 10.23 -32.48
C ASP A 85 38.16 9.26 -33.64
N LEU A 86 37.20 8.41 -34.03
CA LEU A 86 37.33 7.48 -35.17
C LEU A 86 37.53 8.18 -36.52
N THR A 87 36.97 9.38 -36.69
CA THR A 87 37.24 10.21 -37.88
C THR A 87 38.68 10.74 -37.93
N GLN A 88 39.43 10.73 -36.83
CA GLN A 88 40.79 11.28 -36.74
C GLN A 88 41.89 10.23 -36.54
N MET A 89 41.56 8.95 -36.29
CA MET A 89 42.57 7.94 -35.97
C MET A 89 43.31 7.40 -37.20
N ARG A 90 44.64 7.57 -37.18
CA ARG A 90 45.61 6.92 -38.07
C ARG A 90 45.82 5.49 -37.60
N VAL A 91 45.75 4.52 -38.52
CA VAL A 91 45.88 3.08 -38.24
C VAL A 91 47.23 2.79 -37.56
N GLY A 92 47.24 2.51 -36.25
CA GLY A 92 48.45 2.10 -35.53
C GLY A 92 48.50 2.35 -34.02
N ASP A 93 47.62 3.17 -33.46
CA ASP A 93 47.71 3.49 -32.02
C ASP A 93 47.19 2.36 -31.12
N ALA A 94 48.01 2.05 -30.09
CA ALA A 94 47.69 1.08 -29.06
C ALA A 94 46.50 1.55 -28.21
N MET A 95 45.68 0.59 -27.75
CA MET A 95 44.52 0.82 -26.88
C MET A 95 44.86 1.81 -25.75
N THR A 96 44.21 2.97 -25.79
CA THR A 96 44.40 4.00 -24.77
C THR A 96 43.50 3.71 -23.57
N VAL A 97 43.73 4.37 -22.43
CA VAL A 97 42.88 4.26 -21.23
C VAL A 97 41.40 4.57 -21.54
N GLY A 98 41.13 5.36 -22.59
CA GLY A 98 39.77 5.63 -23.10
C GLY A 98 39.07 4.39 -23.65
N ASP A 99 39.79 3.47 -24.28
CA ASP A 99 39.20 2.23 -24.84
C ASP A 99 38.81 1.24 -23.75
N TRP A 100 39.59 1.18 -22.67
CA TRP A 100 39.23 0.41 -21.47
C TRP A 100 38.00 0.98 -20.76
N ALA A 101 37.88 2.31 -20.69
CA ALA A 101 36.68 2.95 -20.15
C ALA A 101 35.43 2.64 -20.99
N ILE A 102 35.56 2.61 -22.33
CA ILE A 102 34.48 2.22 -23.23
C ILE A 102 34.11 0.74 -23.07
N PHE A 103 35.11 -0.15 -22.96
CA PHE A 103 34.87 -1.57 -22.72
C PHE A 103 34.18 -1.83 -21.38
N LEU A 104 34.64 -1.17 -20.31
CA LEU A 104 34.01 -1.25 -18.98
C LEU A 104 32.59 -0.68 -19.01
N ALA A 105 32.35 0.42 -19.72
CA ALA A 105 31.01 0.96 -19.90
C ALA A 105 30.09 0.00 -20.66
N ALA A 106 30.59 -0.65 -21.72
CA ALA A 106 29.84 -1.66 -22.48
C ALA A 106 29.52 -2.90 -21.63
N LEU A 107 30.48 -3.37 -20.81
CA LEU A 107 30.28 -4.48 -19.89
C LEU A 107 29.25 -4.13 -18.80
N LEU A 108 29.32 -2.93 -18.23
CA LEU A 108 28.33 -2.43 -17.27
C LEU A 108 26.94 -2.27 -17.89
N ALA A 109 26.85 -1.81 -19.13
CA ALA A 109 25.59 -1.73 -19.86
C ALA A 109 24.98 -3.12 -20.12
N LEU A 110 25.82 -4.12 -20.44
CA LEU A 110 25.37 -5.50 -20.65
C LEU A 110 24.89 -6.16 -19.35
N ILE A 111 25.62 -5.97 -18.25
CA ILE A 111 25.16 -6.39 -16.91
C ILE A 111 23.83 -5.70 -16.56
N GLY A 112 23.71 -4.40 -16.83
CA GLY A 112 22.48 -3.66 -16.65
C GLY A 112 21.31 -4.23 -17.47
N ALA A 113 21.54 -4.58 -18.74
CA ALA A 113 20.52 -5.16 -19.62
C ALA A 113 20.06 -6.55 -19.15
N VAL A 114 20.99 -7.41 -18.70
CA VAL A 114 20.67 -8.73 -18.14
C VAL A 114 19.84 -8.59 -16.86
N ILE A 115 20.22 -7.66 -15.97
CA ILE A 115 19.44 -7.33 -14.77
C ILE A 115 18.03 -6.84 -15.17
N LEU A 116 17.91 -6.07 -16.26
CA LEU A 116 16.64 -5.55 -16.79
C LEU A 116 15.71 -6.67 -17.28
N GLU A 117 16.25 -7.70 -17.94
CA GLU A 117 15.49 -8.88 -18.36
C GLU A 117 15.06 -9.75 -17.18
N LEU A 118 15.97 -9.98 -16.22
CA LEU A 118 15.64 -10.65 -14.96
C LEU A 118 14.54 -9.89 -14.19
N TYR A 119 14.62 -8.55 -14.17
CA TYR A 119 13.64 -7.68 -13.53
C TYR A 119 12.25 -7.79 -14.14
N ARG A 120 12.17 -7.83 -15.47
CA ARG A 120 10.92 -8.02 -16.21
C ARG A 120 10.37 -9.43 -16.01
N ALA A 121 11.23 -10.44 -15.88
CA ALA A 121 10.85 -11.82 -15.60
C ALA A 121 10.28 -12.01 -14.17
N PHE A 122 10.81 -11.30 -13.17
CA PHE A 122 10.34 -11.37 -11.78
C PHE A 122 9.14 -10.46 -11.45
N GLY A 123 8.67 -9.64 -12.39
CA GLY A 123 7.46 -8.84 -12.22
C GLY A 123 7.56 -7.74 -11.15
N ILE A 124 8.78 -7.34 -10.77
CA ILE A 124 9.03 -6.35 -9.71
C ILE A 124 8.47 -4.97 -10.12
N ASP A 125 8.52 -4.63 -11.41
CA ASP A 125 7.86 -3.46 -12.00
C ASP A 125 6.37 -3.38 -11.65
N LYS A 126 5.67 -4.51 -11.78
CA LYS A 126 4.22 -4.58 -11.56
C LYS A 126 3.91 -4.33 -10.10
N LYS A 127 4.69 -4.91 -9.18
CA LYS A 127 4.52 -4.69 -7.73
C LYS A 127 4.87 -3.26 -7.32
N ALA A 128 5.92 -2.67 -7.90
CA ALA A 128 6.29 -1.28 -7.63
C ALA A 128 5.20 -0.32 -8.13
N LEU A 129 4.68 -0.52 -9.35
CA LEU A 129 3.55 0.27 -9.89
C LEU A 129 2.28 0.10 -9.06
N GLN A 130 1.97 -1.13 -8.63
CA GLN A 130 0.82 -1.41 -7.76
C GLN A 130 0.98 -0.71 -6.39
N ALA A 131 2.19 -0.67 -5.81
CA ALA A 131 2.46 0.04 -4.57
C ALA A 131 2.33 1.57 -4.73
N ILE A 132 2.78 2.15 -5.84
CA ILE A 132 2.57 3.57 -6.16
C ILE A 132 1.08 3.88 -6.30
N SER A 133 0.35 3.02 -7.02
CA SER A 133 -1.09 3.17 -7.22
C SER A 133 -1.87 3.03 -5.92
N ALA A 134 -1.46 2.11 -5.04
CA ALA A 134 -2.01 1.99 -3.70
C ALA A 134 -1.80 3.28 -2.92
N GLN A 135 -0.57 3.80 -2.85
CA GLN A 135 -0.27 5.03 -2.13
C GLN A 135 -1.13 6.21 -2.61
N ASP A 136 -1.22 6.45 -3.92
CA ASP A 136 -2.03 7.55 -4.46
C ASP A 136 -3.52 7.35 -4.14
N SER A 137 -4.04 6.13 -4.27
CA SER A 137 -5.43 5.82 -3.96
C SER A 137 -5.77 6.01 -2.48
N PHE A 138 -4.91 5.57 -1.56
CA PHE A 138 -5.09 5.75 -0.13
C PHE A 138 -4.85 7.20 0.32
N SER A 139 -3.99 7.97 -0.36
CA SER A 139 -3.86 9.42 -0.16
C SER A 139 -5.11 10.18 -0.60
N ARG A 140 -5.75 9.78 -1.71
CA ARG A 140 -7.04 10.34 -2.13
C ARG A 140 -8.16 9.97 -1.17
N LEU A 141 -8.16 8.73 -0.67
CA LEU A 141 -9.11 8.29 0.35
C LEU A 141 -8.98 9.10 1.65
N LEU A 142 -7.75 9.42 2.08
CA LEU A 142 -7.53 10.29 3.23
C LEU A 142 -8.12 11.69 3.02
N LYS A 143 -7.93 12.28 1.83
CA LYS A 143 -8.55 13.58 1.50
C LYS A 143 -10.07 13.50 1.49
N ALA A 144 -10.64 12.42 0.94
CA ALA A 144 -12.08 12.20 0.96
C ALA A 144 -12.61 12.05 2.40
N LEU A 145 -11.86 11.39 3.28
CA LEU A 145 -12.17 11.30 4.70
C LEU A 145 -12.10 12.67 5.40
N GLU A 146 -11.04 13.45 5.17
CA GLU A 146 -10.92 14.80 5.72
C GLU A 146 -12.09 15.70 5.26
N ASN A 147 -12.44 15.67 3.98
CA ASN A 147 -13.59 16.39 3.42
C ASN A 147 -14.92 15.93 4.04
N ALA A 148 -15.11 14.62 4.21
CA ALA A 148 -16.31 14.07 4.83
C ALA A 148 -16.47 14.59 6.26
N LEU A 149 -15.39 14.70 7.03
CA LEU A 149 -15.40 15.19 8.41
C LEU A 149 -15.59 16.71 8.54
N GLU A 150 -15.52 17.46 7.44
CA GLU A 150 -15.86 18.89 7.40
C GLU A 150 -17.38 19.13 7.20
N CYS A 151 -18.12 18.13 6.74
CA CYS A 151 -19.55 18.24 6.49
C CYS A 151 -20.37 18.22 7.80
N ALA A 152 -21.49 18.95 7.81
CA ALA A 152 -22.38 19.05 8.97
C ALA A 152 -23.04 17.69 9.36
N ASP A 153 -23.28 16.81 8.38
CA ASP A 153 -23.61 15.40 8.61
C ASP A 153 -22.65 14.51 7.79
N PRO A 154 -21.58 13.98 8.40
CA PRO A 154 -20.54 13.24 7.69
C PRO A 154 -20.93 11.77 7.43
N ARG A 155 -22.06 11.28 7.96
CA ARG A 155 -22.45 9.86 7.87
C ARG A 155 -22.51 9.30 6.43
N PRO A 156 -23.22 9.93 5.47
CA PRO A 156 -23.33 9.36 4.12
C PRO A 156 -22.00 9.33 3.38
N GLU A 157 -21.18 10.37 3.56
CA GLU A 157 -19.86 10.45 2.93
C GLU A 157 -18.88 9.46 3.57
N LEU A 158 -18.94 9.32 4.90
CA LEU A 158 -18.11 8.35 5.63
C LEU A 158 -18.45 6.89 5.27
N ASP A 159 -19.73 6.59 5.01
CA ASP A 159 -20.12 5.27 4.50
C ASP A 159 -19.54 4.98 3.12
N GLN A 160 -19.46 6.00 2.26
CA GLN A 160 -18.78 5.88 0.98
C GLN A 160 -17.28 5.65 1.16
N VAL A 161 -16.61 6.43 2.02
CA VAL A 161 -15.18 6.26 2.33
C VAL A 161 -14.90 4.86 2.89
N VAL A 162 -15.77 4.30 3.74
CA VAL A 162 -15.61 2.93 4.26
C VAL A 162 -15.72 1.89 3.16
N ARG A 163 -16.67 2.04 2.21
CA ARG A 163 -16.80 1.14 1.06
C ARG A 163 -15.58 1.22 0.14
N ASP A 164 -15.09 2.42 -0.12
CA ASP A 164 -13.92 2.64 -0.95
C ASP A 164 -12.66 2.06 -0.28
N ALA A 165 -12.51 2.24 1.04
CA ALA A 165 -11.43 1.64 1.83
C ALA A 165 -11.41 0.11 1.74
N LYS A 166 -12.60 -0.54 1.82
CA LYS A 166 -12.72 -2.00 1.67
C LYS A 166 -12.31 -2.45 0.27
N THR A 167 -12.80 -1.77 -0.75
CA THR A 167 -12.51 -2.10 -2.16
C THR A 167 -11.02 -1.95 -2.46
N LEU A 168 -10.40 -0.85 -2.02
CA LEU A 168 -8.96 -0.62 -2.13
C LEU A 168 -8.15 -1.66 -1.35
N GLY A 169 -8.62 -2.05 -0.16
CA GLY A 169 -7.99 -3.10 0.64
C GLY A 169 -7.94 -4.46 -0.06
N VAL A 170 -8.95 -4.80 -0.86
CA VAL A 170 -8.97 -6.02 -1.67
C VAL A 170 -8.06 -5.88 -2.90
N ASN A 171 -8.16 -4.77 -3.63
CA ASN A 171 -7.40 -4.54 -4.87
C ASN A 171 -5.88 -4.44 -4.65
N PHE A 172 -5.45 -3.99 -3.46
CA PHE A 172 -4.05 -3.76 -3.13
C PHE A 172 -3.51 -4.70 -2.05
N HIS A 173 -4.23 -5.79 -1.73
CA HIS A 173 -3.84 -6.70 -0.64
C HIS A 173 -2.38 -7.15 -0.71
N ASP A 174 -1.88 -7.44 -1.92
CA ASP A 174 -0.52 -7.95 -2.15
C ASP A 174 0.62 -6.95 -1.82
N VAL A 175 0.32 -5.66 -1.75
CA VAL A 175 1.30 -4.58 -1.49
C VAL A 175 1.08 -3.88 -0.15
N LEU A 176 -0.01 -4.19 0.53
CA LEU A 176 -0.32 -3.63 1.84
C LEU A 176 0.49 -4.33 2.92
N LYS A 177 1.14 -3.53 3.75
CA LYS A 177 1.88 -4.03 4.92
C LYS A 177 0.98 -4.10 6.15
N GLU A 178 1.47 -4.75 7.19
CA GLU A 178 0.82 -4.63 8.50
C GLU A 178 0.82 -3.17 8.97
N PRO A 179 -0.30 -2.71 9.55
CA PRO A 179 -0.41 -1.34 10.03
C PRO A 179 0.53 -1.11 11.21
N ALA A 180 1.37 -0.07 11.12
CA ALA A 180 2.14 0.42 12.27
C ALA A 180 1.17 1.03 13.29
N HIS A 181 1.00 0.37 14.44
CA HIS A 181 -0.04 0.71 15.41
C HIS A 181 0.06 2.18 15.89
N ASP A 182 1.28 2.67 16.12
CA ASP A 182 1.54 4.05 16.57
C ASP A 182 1.12 5.10 15.53
N GLU A 183 1.31 4.82 14.23
CA GLU A 183 0.91 5.72 13.15
C GLU A 183 -0.60 5.77 12.97
N VAL A 184 -1.27 4.62 13.15
CA VAL A 184 -2.74 4.53 13.13
C VAL A 184 -3.34 5.34 14.28
N ILE A 185 -2.78 5.23 15.50
CA ILE A 185 -3.23 5.99 16.66
C ILE A 185 -3.06 7.49 16.41
N ARG A 186 -1.89 7.92 15.92
CA ARG A 186 -1.63 9.34 15.63
C ARG A 186 -2.57 9.92 14.59
N LEU A 187 -2.85 9.19 13.51
CA LEU A 187 -3.77 9.62 12.46
C LEU A 187 -5.22 9.67 12.97
N LYS A 188 -5.63 8.65 13.73
CA LYS A 188 -6.92 8.60 14.42
C LYS A 188 -7.08 9.81 15.33
N ASP A 189 -6.13 10.10 16.20
CA ASP A 189 -6.21 11.23 17.13
C ASP A 189 -6.34 12.56 16.38
N LYS A 190 -5.62 12.75 15.27
CA LYS A 190 -5.75 13.95 14.42
C LYS A 190 -7.19 14.10 13.89
N LEU A 191 -7.74 13.04 13.30
CA LEU A 191 -9.05 13.06 12.64
C LEU A 191 -10.20 13.13 13.64
N VAL A 192 -10.08 12.46 14.79
CA VAL A 192 -11.04 12.55 15.90
C VAL A 192 -11.05 13.97 16.48
N ASN A 193 -9.89 14.60 16.66
CA ASN A 193 -9.82 15.98 17.12
C ASN A 193 -10.45 16.96 16.11
N GLN A 194 -10.28 16.72 14.80
CA GLN A 194 -10.92 17.52 13.74
C GLN A 194 -12.44 17.36 13.76
N PHE A 195 -12.92 16.11 13.83
CA PHE A 195 -14.33 15.78 13.96
C PHE A 195 -14.97 16.45 15.19
N GLN A 196 -14.32 16.39 16.35
CA GLN A 196 -14.84 16.99 17.59
C GLN A 196 -14.98 18.51 17.50
N ARG A 197 -14.12 19.20 16.74
CA ARG A 197 -14.21 20.65 16.53
C ARG A 197 -15.31 21.04 15.56
N ASN A 198 -15.55 20.24 14.52
CA ASN A 198 -16.46 20.58 13.44
C ASN A 198 -17.89 20.05 13.66
N TRP A 199 -18.06 19.05 14.53
CA TRP A 199 -19.37 18.46 14.80
C TRP A 199 -20.28 19.41 15.57
N THR A 200 -21.16 20.08 14.86
CA THR A 200 -22.31 20.79 15.42
C THR A 200 -23.54 19.89 15.29
N PHE A 201 -24.11 19.48 16.43
CA PHE A 201 -25.40 18.78 16.41
C PHE A 201 -26.44 19.69 15.74
N PRO A 202 -27.27 19.21 14.81
CA PRO A 202 -28.52 19.88 14.55
C PRO A 202 -29.33 19.79 15.84
N VAL A 203 -29.30 20.85 16.65
CA VAL A 203 -30.25 21.03 17.75
C VAL A 203 -31.61 20.94 17.07
N ALA A 204 -32.30 19.82 17.30
CA ALA A 204 -33.66 19.65 16.85
C ALA A 204 -34.40 20.92 17.24
N LYS A 205 -34.80 21.74 16.25
CA LYS A 205 -35.66 22.89 16.48
C LYS A 205 -36.92 22.32 17.14
N ARG A 206 -36.98 22.35 18.48
CA ARG A 206 -38.20 22.07 19.22
C ARG A 206 -39.21 23.04 18.64
N LYS A 207 -40.16 22.51 17.87
CA LYS A 207 -41.32 23.29 17.44
C LYS A 207 -41.97 23.77 18.73
N ALA A 208 -41.85 25.06 19.01
CA ALA A 208 -42.69 25.71 20.00
C ALA A 208 -44.14 25.48 19.55
N LYS A 209 -44.92 24.82 20.39
CA LYS A 209 -46.35 24.71 20.23
C LYS A 209 -46.97 25.17 21.53
#